data_AF-A0A9N9X5H7-F1
#
_entry.id   AF-A0A9N9X5H7-F1
#
_cell.length_a   1.000
_cell.length_b   1.000
_cell.length_c   1.000
_cell.angle_alpha   90.00
_cell.angle_beta   90.00
_cell.angle_gamma   90.00
#
_symmetry.space_group_name_H-M   'P 1'
#
loop_
_entity.id
_entity.type
_entity.pdbx_description
1 polymer ?
#
loop_
_entity_poly.entity_id
_entity_poly.type
_entity_poly.pdbx_seq_one_letter_code
_entity_poly.pdbx_strand_id
1 'polypeptide(L)'
;MEKQVNSINTDFAKVSIAIEYHGITRQLRWPYPDICSLDKIDTNLYLSGIGEASSVTTLRKYKITHILTINDFPLSLEIKDQLSHLNIKFIRLSDVCNSDLLSHFDETYEFIRDGVHKGAVLVHCQMGLSRSATVVIAYMMKKYNLTCREALDRVKRKRMVFPNMGFLSQLERYKDMGYSTMHSLLSVEKLLLEDATLTGRQQNSSRRMFMLGNKCLLHSFRAVIPLFASTQKFVTCGSVLKLLNTDYRVRLHSHDVKYGTGSGQQSVTGTEIQEDINSHWLVKGGTGKTCERGQPIKCGSVIRLEHVETKKNLHSHNFQSPLSGNQEISCYGDSGEGDSGDNWTVVCSGDSWRRDDSVMLKHVDTQMYLAISGRTFGRPINGQMEVIGLHSSSGSVHWQTAEGVFLHAVDLAAKHMHSVHTEL
;
A
#
# COMPACT_ATOMS: atom_id res chain seq x y z
N MET A 1 -34.79 -23.07 44.53
CA MET A 1 -34.32 -23.66 43.27
C MET A 1 -33.18 -22.82 42.75
N GLU A 2 -32.00 -23.42 42.72
CA GLU A 2 -30.70 -22.82 42.51
C GLU A 2 -30.47 -22.32 41.07
N LYS A 3 -29.56 -21.34 40.99
CA LYS A 3 -28.92 -20.86 39.78
C LYS A 3 -28.11 -21.99 39.12
N GLN A 4 -28.17 -22.09 37.80
CA GLN A 4 -27.03 -22.59 37.03
C GLN A 4 -26.51 -21.49 36.11
N VAL A 5 -25.40 -20.93 36.58
CA VAL A 5 -24.39 -20.20 35.81
C VAL A 5 -23.75 -21.23 34.89
N ASN A 6 -23.96 -21.11 33.57
CA ASN A 6 -23.17 -21.89 32.62
C ASN A 6 -21.83 -21.18 32.40
N SER A 7 -20.79 -21.86 32.85
CA SER A 7 -19.38 -21.53 32.73
C SER A 7 -18.99 -21.24 31.29
N ILE A 8 -18.32 -20.10 31.09
CA ILE A 8 -17.53 -19.83 29.89
C ILE A 8 -16.39 -20.84 29.90
N ASN A 9 -16.46 -21.83 29.01
CA ASN A 9 -15.44 -22.86 28.88
C ASN A 9 -14.16 -22.20 28.34
N THR A 10 -13.11 -22.26 29.16
CA THR A 10 -11.78 -21.71 28.89
C THR A 10 -10.92 -22.80 28.26
N ASP A 11 -11.09 -23.02 26.96
CA ASP A 11 -10.23 -23.90 26.17
C ASP A 11 -9.75 -23.16 24.91
N PHE A 12 -8.86 -22.19 25.12
CA PHE A 12 -8.17 -21.45 24.05
C PHE A 12 -6.79 -22.04 23.72
N ALA A 13 -6.64 -23.37 23.82
CA ALA A 13 -5.40 -24.06 23.47
C ALA A 13 -5.62 -24.99 22.27
N LYS A 14 -5.56 -24.42 21.05
CA LYS A 14 -5.12 -24.99 19.75
C LYS A 14 -5.70 -24.18 18.59
N VAL A 15 -5.24 -22.94 18.41
CA VAL A 15 -5.40 -22.28 17.11
C VAL A 15 -4.31 -22.81 16.19
N SER A 16 -4.65 -23.80 15.37
CA SER A 16 -3.82 -24.17 14.22
C SER A 16 -4.12 -23.18 13.10
N ILE A 17 -3.20 -22.24 12.84
CA ILE A 17 -3.29 -21.41 11.63
C ILE A 17 -2.75 -22.27 10.49
N ALA A 18 -3.64 -22.77 9.63
CA ALA A 18 -3.24 -23.33 8.34
C ALA A 18 -2.80 -22.16 7.44
N ILE A 19 -1.52 -22.12 7.09
CA ILE A 19 -1.03 -21.29 5.98
C ILE A 19 -0.74 -22.27 4.84
N GLU A 20 -1.58 -22.25 3.80
CA GLU A 20 -1.31 -23.02 2.59
C GLU A 20 -0.20 -22.34 1.79
N TYR A 21 0.94 -23.01 1.67
CA TYR A 21 1.95 -22.72 0.66
C TYR A 21 2.09 -23.98 -0.20
N HIS A 22 1.76 -23.84 -1.49
CA HIS A 22 2.09 -24.84 -2.53
C HIS A 22 1.54 -26.26 -2.26
N GLY A 23 0.32 -26.37 -1.74
CA GLY A 23 -0.39 -27.66 -1.64
C GLY A 23 0.24 -28.69 -0.69
N ILE A 24 1.18 -28.29 0.18
CA ILE A 24 1.77 -29.17 1.19
C ILE A 24 1.21 -28.78 2.57
N THR A 25 0.27 -29.56 3.09
CA THR A 25 -0.13 -29.52 4.50
C THR A 25 0.97 -30.18 5.34
N ARG A 26 1.96 -29.40 5.79
CA ARG A 26 2.84 -29.82 6.89
C ARG A 26 2.33 -29.23 8.20
N GLN A 27 1.97 -30.10 9.14
CA GLN A 27 1.82 -29.73 10.55
C GLN A 27 3.17 -29.24 11.09
N LEU A 28 3.39 -27.93 11.06
CA LEU A 28 4.51 -27.31 11.76
C LEU A 28 4.16 -27.25 13.25
N ARG A 29 4.70 -28.20 14.02
CA ARG A 29 4.68 -28.15 15.48
C ARG A 29 5.73 -27.11 15.90
N TRP A 30 5.31 -25.88 16.19
CA TRP A 30 6.21 -24.75 16.43
C TRP A 30 6.56 -24.59 17.92
N PRO A 31 7.83 -24.35 18.30
CA PRO A 31 8.31 -24.61 19.67
C PRO A 31 8.29 -23.37 20.59
N TYR A 32 7.24 -22.55 20.61
CA TYR A 32 7.13 -21.44 21.57
C TYR A 32 5.71 -21.30 22.18
N PRO A 33 5.61 -21.03 23.50
CA PRO A 33 4.38 -21.14 24.27
C PRO A 33 3.52 -19.85 24.18
N ASP A 34 2.20 -20.04 24.16
CA ASP A 34 1.12 -19.06 24.25
C ASP A 34 1.15 -17.82 23.35
N ILE A 35 0.34 -17.87 22.28
CA ILE A 35 -0.08 -16.69 21.50
C ILE A 35 -0.80 -15.64 22.40
N CYS A 36 -1.29 -16.08 23.56
CA CYS A 36 -2.01 -15.32 24.57
C CYS A 36 -1.09 -14.89 25.75
N SER A 37 0.07 -14.30 25.44
CA SER A 37 0.96 -13.70 26.45
C SER A 37 1.05 -12.18 26.31
N LEU A 38 1.25 -11.52 27.46
CA LEU A 38 1.62 -10.11 27.55
C LEU A 38 3.15 -10.04 27.63
N ASP A 39 3.79 -9.58 26.56
CA ASP A 39 5.26 -9.60 26.46
C ASP A 39 5.84 -8.21 26.52
N LYS A 40 6.94 -8.07 27.27
CA LYS A 40 7.66 -6.80 27.43
C LYS A 40 8.58 -6.54 26.24
N ILE A 41 8.15 -5.68 25.32
CA ILE A 41 8.89 -5.37 24.08
C ILE A 41 10.02 -4.36 24.32
N ASP A 42 9.82 -3.39 25.19
CA ASP A 42 10.84 -2.41 25.57
C ASP A 42 10.62 -1.95 27.02
N THR A 43 11.46 -1.04 27.53
CA THR A 43 11.23 -0.41 28.83
C THR A 43 9.83 0.19 28.88
N ASN A 44 9.02 -0.31 29.82
CA ASN A 44 7.62 0.07 30.03
C ASN A 44 6.66 -0.12 28.84
N LEU A 45 7.06 -0.85 27.80
CA LEU A 45 6.25 -1.13 26.62
C LEU A 45 5.92 -2.62 26.53
N TYR A 46 4.63 -2.93 26.45
CA TYR A 46 4.10 -4.29 26.37
C TYR A 46 3.23 -4.48 25.14
N LEU A 47 3.21 -5.70 24.60
CA LEU A 47 2.39 -6.11 23.45
C LEU A 47 1.63 -7.38 23.81
N SER A 48 0.33 -7.44 23.46
CA SER A 48 -0.53 -8.61 23.72
C SER A 48 -1.68 -8.72 22.72
N GLY A 49 -2.49 -9.79 22.87
CA GLY A 49 -3.82 -9.89 22.28
C GLY A 49 -4.90 -9.27 23.19
N ILE A 50 -6.16 -9.45 22.79
CA ILE A 50 -7.32 -8.88 23.51
C ILE A 50 -7.58 -9.55 24.86
N GLY A 51 -7.18 -10.82 25.02
CA GLY A 51 -7.35 -11.57 26.27
C GLY A 51 -6.68 -10.88 27.46
N GLU A 52 -5.42 -10.50 27.32
CA GLU A 52 -4.64 -9.87 28.38
C GLU A 52 -5.07 -8.41 28.60
N ALA A 53 -5.42 -7.71 27.51
CA ALA A 53 -5.95 -6.36 27.56
C ALA A 53 -7.31 -6.29 28.29
N SER A 54 -8.07 -7.39 28.30
CA SER A 54 -9.38 -7.49 28.99
C SER A 54 -9.27 -8.07 30.41
N SER A 55 -8.06 -8.33 30.91
CA SER A 55 -7.84 -8.95 32.22
C SER A 55 -7.39 -7.91 33.25
N VAL A 56 -8.32 -7.45 34.10
CA VAL A 56 -8.03 -6.49 35.18
C VAL A 56 -6.90 -6.96 36.10
N THR A 57 -6.86 -8.27 36.40
CA THR A 57 -5.79 -8.89 37.18
C THR A 57 -4.43 -8.72 36.49
N THR A 58 -4.37 -8.96 35.19
CA THR A 58 -3.15 -8.80 34.38
C THR A 58 -2.72 -7.33 34.32
N LEU A 59 -3.65 -6.43 34.02
CA LEU A 59 -3.37 -4.99 33.94
C LEU A 59 -2.82 -4.44 35.26
N ARG A 60 -3.39 -4.84 36.41
CA ARG A 60 -2.89 -4.47 37.75
C ARG A 60 -1.52 -5.07 38.04
N LYS A 61 -1.32 -6.36 37.73
CA LYS A 61 -0.04 -7.06 37.94
C LYS A 61 1.12 -6.36 37.22
N TYR A 62 0.91 -5.96 35.96
CA TYR A 62 1.92 -5.27 35.16
C TYR A 62 1.91 -3.75 35.33
N LYS A 63 1.06 -3.22 36.22
CA LYS A 63 0.89 -1.79 36.51
C LYS A 63 0.68 -0.96 35.23
N ILE A 64 -0.13 -1.49 34.31
CA ILE A 64 -0.47 -0.80 33.06
C ILE A 64 -1.23 0.47 33.40
N THR A 65 -0.79 1.60 32.83
CA THR A 65 -1.42 2.92 33.01
C THR A 65 -1.98 3.46 31.71
N HIS A 66 -1.46 2.99 30.57
CA HIS A 66 -1.88 3.42 29.23
C HIS A 66 -2.20 2.19 28.38
N ILE A 67 -3.30 2.24 27.62
CA ILE A 67 -3.66 1.19 26.67
C ILE A 67 -3.89 1.80 25.30
N LEU A 68 -3.19 1.28 24.30
CA LEU A 68 -3.43 1.58 22.90
C LEU A 68 -4.12 0.36 22.24
N THR A 69 -5.40 0.53 21.92
CA THR A 69 -6.22 -0.48 21.25
C THR A 69 -6.25 -0.19 19.75
N ILE A 70 -5.77 -1.11 18.92
CA ILE A 70 -5.94 -1.08 17.46
C ILE A 70 -6.77 -2.28 17.05
N ASN A 71 -8.08 -2.11 16.90
CA ASN A 71 -8.99 -3.20 16.61
C ASN A 71 -10.27 -2.71 15.91
N ASP A 72 -11.14 -3.64 15.48
CA ASP A 72 -12.43 -3.30 14.86
C ASP A 72 -13.42 -2.67 15.87
N PHE A 73 -13.25 -3.01 17.15
CA PHE A 73 -14.06 -2.58 18.28
C PHE A 73 -13.19 -2.11 19.46
N PRO A 74 -13.65 -1.14 20.26
CA PRO A 74 -12.93 -0.69 21.44
C PRO A 74 -12.89 -1.77 22.53
N LEU A 75 -11.97 -1.62 23.48
CA LEU A 75 -11.94 -2.45 24.69
C LEU A 75 -13.21 -2.24 25.52
N SER A 76 -13.66 -3.29 26.23
CA SER A 76 -14.87 -3.25 27.06
C SER A 76 -14.89 -2.07 28.03
N LEU A 77 -16.05 -1.41 28.16
CA LEU A 77 -16.28 -0.32 29.09
C LEU A 77 -16.04 -0.74 30.56
N GLU A 78 -16.24 -2.03 30.88
CA GLU A 78 -16.01 -2.58 32.21
C GLU A 78 -14.56 -2.38 32.71
N ILE A 79 -13.58 -2.40 31.79
CA ILE A 79 -12.18 -2.15 32.13
C ILE A 79 -12.00 -0.70 32.58
N LYS A 80 -12.66 0.24 31.90
CA LYS A 80 -12.60 1.66 32.23
C LYS A 80 -13.27 1.96 33.58
N ASP A 81 -14.36 1.27 33.88
CA ASP A 81 -15.07 1.42 35.16
C ASP A 81 -14.25 0.87 36.33
N GLN A 82 -13.61 -0.30 36.15
CA GLN A 82 -12.81 -0.94 37.21
C GLN A 82 -11.40 -0.33 37.38
N LEU A 83 -10.88 0.33 36.35
CA LEU A 83 -9.56 0.94 36.31
C LEU A 83 -9.65 2.35 35.73
N SER A 84 -10.34 3.23 36.45
CA SER A 84 -10.58 4.63 36.05
C SER A 84 -9.33 5.47 35.82
N HIS A 85 -8.16 5.02 36.31
CA HIS A 85 -6.86 5.66 36.10
C HIS A 85 -6.24 5.34 34.72
N LEU A 86 -6.81 4.41 33.94
CA LEU A 86 -6.26 4.05 32.63
C LEU A 86 -6.51 5.14 31.59
N ASN A 87 -5.43 5.54 30.93
CA ASN A 87 -5.51 6.34 29.71
C ASN A 87 -5.62 5.40 28.50
N ILE A 88 -6.80 5.31 27.90
CA ILE A 88 -7.06 4.40 26.77
C ILE A 88 -7.23 5.20 25.49
N LYS A 89 -6.40 4.91 24.49
CA LYS A 89 -6.55 5.40 23.12
C LYS A 89 -7.02 4.26 22.23
N PHE A 90 -8.08 4.50 21.47
CA PHE A 90 -8.65 3.54 20.54
C PHE A 90 -8.50 4.04 19.11
N ILE A 91 -7.97 3.16 18.25
CA ILE A 91 -7.88 3.35 16.81
C ILE A 91 -8.68 2.22 16.18
N ARG A 92 -9.76 2.58 15.49
CA ARG A 92 -10.58 1.62 14.77
C ARG A 92 -9.89 1.22 13.48
N LEU A 93 -9.43 -0.01 13.38
CA LEU A 93 -8.69 -0.48 12.21
C LEU A 93 -8.77 -2.00 12.04
N SER A 94 -9.16 -2.45 10.85
CA SER A 94 -9.30 -3.87 10.49
C SER A 94 -7.95 -4.51 10.12
N ASP A 95 -7.80 -5.82 10.32
CA ASP A 95 -6.54 -6.52 10.02
C ASP A 95 -6.44 -6.96 8.56
N VAL A 96 -6.51 -6.00 7.65
CA VAL A 96 -6.43 -6.24 6.20
C VAL A 96 -5.32 -5.39 5.60
N CYS A 97 -4.72 -5.86 4.50
CA CYS A 97 -3.55 -5.22 3.90
C CYS A 97 -3.80 -3.80 3.38
N ASN A 98 -5.04 -3.43 3.08
CA ASN A 98 -5.39 -2.09 2.62
C ASN A 98 -5.71 -1.11 3.76
N SER A 99 -5.75 -1.56 5.02
CA SER A 99 -6.01 -0.66 6.15
C SER A 99 -4.86 0.32 6.31
N ASP A 100 -5.18 1.61 6.38
CA ASP A 100 -4.18 2.68 6.53
C ASP A 100 -3.79 2.84 8.01
N LEU A 101 -2.75 2.13 8.42
CA LEU A 101 -2.15 2.27 9.75
C LEU A 101 -1.04 3.33 9.76
N LEU A 102 -0.49 3.66 8.60
CA LEU A 102 0.58 4.63 8.40
C LEU A 102 0.15 6.03 8.87
N SER A 103 -1.05 6.49 8.51
CA SER A 103 -1.56 7.80 8.95
C SER A 103 -1.67 7.94 10.47
N HIS A 104 -1.71 6.81 11.20
CA HIS A 104 -1.77 6.77 12.65
C HIS A 104 -0.40 6.66 13.33
N PHE A 105 0.71 6.50 12.60
CA PHE A 105 2.02 6.25 13.21
C PHE A 105 2.52 7.39 14.09
N ASP A 106 2.27 8.65 13.73
CA ASP A 106 2.72 9.76 14.59
C ASP A 106 1.88 9.86 15.86
N GLU A 107 0.55 9.79 15.78
CA GLU A 107 -0.28 9.88 16.98
C GLU A 107 -0.08 8.68 17.92
N THR A 108 0.21 7.49 17.37
CA THR A 108 0.53 6.30 18.17
C THR A 108 1.94 6.38 18.75
N TYR A 109 2.90 6.92 18.01
CA TYR A 109 4.25 7.18 18.53
C TYR A 109 4.21 8.12 19.72
N GLU A 110 3.50 9.25 19.62
CA GLU A 110 3.37 10.23 20.71
C GLU A 110 2.68 9.61 21.92
N PHE A 111 1.58 8.87 21.72
CA PHE A 111 0.90 8.17 22.81
C PHE A 111 1.81 7.17 23.53
N ILE A 112 2.55 6.34 22.79
CA ILE A 112 3.45 5.35 23.36
C ILE A 112 4.61 6.06 24.05
N ARG A 113 5.25 7.05 23.40
CA ARG A 113 6.36 7.82 23.95
C ARG A 113 5.99 8.44 25.27
N ASP A 114 4.89 9.19 25.35
CA ASP A 114 4.48 9.86 26.59
C ASP A 114 4.07 8.85 27.66
N GLY A 115 3.36 7.79 27.25
CA GLY A 115 2.93 6.73 28.13
C GLY A 115 4.09 6.01 28.82
N VAL A 116 5.15 5.65 28.09
CA VAL A 116 6.31 4.94 28.67
C VAL A 116 7.14 5.80 29.63
N HIS A 117 7.10 7.13 29.48
CA HIS A 117 7.72 8.06 30.43
C HIS A 117 6.90 8.22 31.72
N LYS A 118 5.56 8.12 31.64
CA LYS A 118 4.64 8.31 32.78
C LYS A 118 4.29 7.00 33.50
N GLY A 119 4.42 5.85 32.84
CA GLY A 119 4.09 4.56 33.41
C GLY A 119 4.26 3.44 32.39
N ALA A 120 3.41 2.40 32.44
CA ALA A 120 3.48 1.26 31.54
C ALA A 120 2.39 1.31 30.46
N VAL A 121 2.81 1.08 29.21
CA VAL A 121 1.95 1.10 28.01
C VAL A 121 1.72 -0.32 27.52
N LEU A 122 0.45 -0.67 27.32
CA LEU A 122 0.05 -1.88 26.60
C LEU A 122 -0.47 -1.52 25.22
N VAL A 123 0.11 -2.10 24.17
CA VAL A 123 -0.42 -2.01 22.80
C VAL A 123 -1.04 -3.35 22.44
N HIS A 124 -2.30 -3.38 22.01
CA HIS A 124 -2.98 -4.64 21.68
C HIS A 124 -3.91 -4.52 20.47
N CYS A 125 -4.19 -5.67 19.87
CA CYS A 125 -5.26 -5.86 18.88
C CYS A 125 -6.02 -7.15 19.24
N GLN A 126 -6.65 -7.81 18.26
CA GLN A 126 -7.30 -9.10 18.50
C GLN A 126 -6.31 -10.18 18.98
N MET A 127 -5.28 -10.48 18.19
CA MET A 127 -4.34 -11.59 18.44
C MET A 127 -2.93 -11.12 18.89
N GLY A 128 -2.65 -9.82 18.84
CA GLY A 128 -1.31 -9.29 19.15
C GLY A 128 -0.23 -9.65 18.12
N LEU A 129 -0.63 -10.05 16.90
CA LEU A 129 0.30 -10.53 15.85
C LEU A 129 0.55 -9.50 14.75
N SER A 130 -0.48 -8.77 14.29
CA SER A 130 -0.39 -7.96 13.07
C SER A 130 -0.56 -6.46 13.35
N ARG A 131 -1.78 -5.94 13.56
CA ARG A 131 -2.04 -4.50 13.80
C ARG A 131 -1.19 -3.87 14.92
N SER A 132 -1.33 -4.38 16.14
CA SER A 132 -0.60 -3.85 17.30
C SER A 132 0.90 -4.08 17.22
N ALA A 133 1.31 -5.23 16.66
CA ALA A 133 2.72 -5.50 16.39
C ALA A 133 3.31 -4.48 15.40
N THR A 134 2.57 -4.12 14.35
CA THR A 134 3.01 -3.12 13.36
C THR A 134 3.22 -1.77 14.03
N VAL A 135 2.28 -1.31 14.85
CA VAL A 135 2.44 -0.05 15.61
C VAL A 135 3.67 -0.09 16.50
N VAL A 136 3.90 -1.18 17.22
CA VAL A 136 5.09 -1.36 18.06
C VAL A 136 6.36 -1.35 17.22
N ILE A 137 6.38 -1.99 16.05
CA ILE A 137 7.52 -1.99 15.14
C ILE A 137 7.78 -0.56 14.63
N ALA A 138 6.75 0.19 14.21
CA ALA A 138 6.88 1.58 13.79
C ALA A 138 7.46 2.47 14.90
N TYR A 139 7.02 2.27 16.15
CA TYR A 139 7.57 2.94 17.31
C TYR A 139 9.06 2.64 17.51
N MET A 140 9.45 1.35 17.40
CA MET A 140 10.86 0.94 17.53
C MET A 140 11.72 1.51 16.39
N MET A 141 11.19 1.56 15.17
CA MET A 141 11.85 2.18 14.01
C MET A 141 12.16 3.64 14.27
N LYS A 142 11.16 4.44 14.67
CA LYS A 142 11.34 5.88 14.93
C LYS A 142 12.22 6.15 16.15
N LYS A 143 11.99 5.46 17.27
CA LYS A 143 12.72 5.69 18.53
C LYS A 143 14.23 5.43 18.41
N TYR A 144 14.59 4.38 17.69
CA TYR A 144 15.97 3.90 17.58
C TYR A 144 16.58 4.12 16.20
N ASN A 145 15.90 4.84 15.30
CA ASN A 145 16.31 5.07 13.92
C ASN A 145 16.66 3.76 13.16
N LEU A 146 15.78 2.75 13.30
CA LEU A 146 15.99 1.40 12.74
C LEU A 146 15.29 1.23 11.40
N THR A 147 15.85 0.36 10.56
CA THR A 147 15.14 -0.21 9.41
C THR A 147 13.96 -1.07 9.87
N CYS A 148 12.99 -1.30 8.97
CA CYS A 148 11.87 -2.21 9.22
C CYS A 148 12.38 -3.60 9.63
N ARG A 149 13.38 -4.13 8.90
CA ARG A 149 13.99 -5.43 9.20
C ARG A 149 14.61 -5.49 10.60
N GLU A 150 15.43 -4.52 10.97
CA GLU A 150 16.07 -4.49 12.30
C GLU A 150 15.05 -4.38 13.44
N ALA A 151 14.03 -3.54 13.27
CA ALA A 151 12.95 -3.40 14.24
C ALA A 151 12.12 -4.67 14.35
N LEU A 152 11.75 -5.29 13.23
CA LEU A 152 11.03 -6.55 13.17
C LEU A 152 11.81 -7.67 13.87
N ASP A 153 13.10 -7.82 13.58
CA ASP A 153 13.98 -8.81 14.21
C ASP A 153 14.07 -8.57 15.73
N ARG A 154 14.09 -7.31 16.17
CA ARG A 154 14.13 -6.95 17.59
C ARG A 154 12.84 -7.32 18.33
N VAL A 155 11.68 -7.14 17.72
CA VAL A 155 10.39 -7.55 18.30
C VAL A 155 10.22 -9.06 18.26
N LYS A 156 10.61 -9.72 17.15
CA LYS A 156 10.53 -11.19 16.97
C LYS A 156 11.35 -11.98 17.98
N ARG A 157 12.45 -11.42 18.49
CA ARG A 157 13.24 -12.02 19.59
C ARG A 157 12.47 -12.13 20.91
N LYS A 158 11.37 -11.41 21.06
CA LYS A 158 10.60 -11.32 22.32
C LYS A 158 9.25 -11.99 22.23
N ARG A 159 8.60 -11.93 21.07
CA ARG A 159 7.33 -12.61 20.81
C ARG A 159 7.10 -12.86 19.33
N MET A 160 6.17 -13.75 19.04
CA MET A 160 5.71 -13.95 17.67
C MET A 160 4.93 -12.72 17.19
N VAL A 161 5.32 -12.22 16.02
CA VAL A 161 4.63 -11.16 15.29
C VAL A 161 4.57 -11.52 13.82
N PHE A 162 3.45 -11.23 13.20
CA PHE A 162 3.17 -11.48 11.79
C PHE A 162 2.31 -10.35 11.21
N PRO A 163 2.86 -9.13 11.05
CA PRO A 163 2.20 -8.07 10.29
C PRO A 163 1.77 -8.55 8.91
N ASN A 164 0.57 -8.17 8.47
CA ASN A 164 0.16 -8.41 7.09
C ASN A 164 1.06 -7.62 6.11
N MET A 165 1.04 -8.02 4.84
CA MET A 165 1.95 -7.46 3.83
C MET A 165 1.75 -5.95 3.57
N GLY A 166 0.52 -5.46 3.74
CA GLY A 166 0.22 -4.04 3.60
C GLY A 166 0.85 -3.20 4.70
N PHE A 167 0.77 -3.69 5.94
CA PHE A 167 1.43 -3.08 7.09
C PHE A 167 2.95 -3.10 7.00
N LEU A 168 3.55 -4.19 6.50
CA LEU A 168 4.99 -4.22 6.20
C LEU A 168 5.38 -3.16 5.17
N SER A 169 4.59 -3.00 4.11
CA SER A 169 4.82 -1.96 3.09
C SER A 169 4.70 -0.55 3.65
N GLN A 170 3.79 -0.34 4.62
CA GLN A 170 3.62 0.93 5.31
C GLN A 170 4.80 1.24 6.26
N LEU A 171 5.38 0.24 6.93
CA LEU A 171 6.59 0.41 7.75
C LEU A 171 7.79 0.85 6.90
N GLU A 172 7.99 0.23 5.73
CA GLU A 172 9.05 0.67 4.80
C GLU A 172 8.82 2.11 4.34
N ARG A 173 7.57 2.46 4.00
CA ARG A 173 7.22 3.84 3.63
C ARG A 173 7.47 4.82 4.78
N TYR A 174 7.23 4.42 6.03
CA TYR A 174 7.48 5.27 7.18
C TYR A 174 8.95 5.67 7.31
N LYS A 175 9.88 4.76 7.00
CA LYS A 175 11.30 5.08 6.92
C LYS A 175 11.61 6.04 5.78
N ASP A 176 11.06 5.80 4.59
CA ASP A 176 11.22 6.69 3.42
C ASP A 176 10.75 8.13 3.73
N MET A 177 9.74 8.27 4.60
CA MET A 177 9.19 9.55 5.06
C MET A 177 9.97 10.16 6.25
N GLY A 178 11.14 9.62 6.61
CA GLY A 178 11.92 10.11 7.74
C GLY A 178 11.22 9.96 9.10
N TYR A 179 10.36 8.94 9.23
CA TYR A 179 9.56 8.66 10.42
C TYR A 179 8.60 9.80 10.81
N SER A 180 8.08 10.54 9.85
CA SER A 180 7.04 11.54 10.04
C SER A 180 5.93 11.34 9.03
N THR A 181 4.69 11.33 9.49
CA THR A 181 3.48 11.36 8.66
C THR A 181 3.13 12.82 8.39
N MET A 182 2.71 13.16 7.16
CA MET A 182 2.52 14.57 6.75
C MET A 182 1.57 15.40 7.64
N HIS A 183 0.80 14.78 8.54
CA HIS A 183 -0.10 15.49 9.45
C HIS A 183 0.65 16.35 10.50
N SER A 184 1.96 16.15 10.73
CA SER A 184 2.77 17.01 11.59
C SER A 184 3.33 18.26 10.89
N LEU A 185 3.27 18.34 9.56
CA LEU A 185 3.76 19.51 8.80
C LEU A 185 2.74 20.66 8.79
N LEU A 186 1.46 20.36 8.92
CA LEU A 186 0.36 21.35 8.95
C LEU A 186 0.35 22.21 10.23
N SER A 187 1.03 21.79 11.30
CA SER A 187 1.13 22.55 12.55
C SER A 187 2.12 23.72 12.47
N VAL A 188 3.12 23.62 11.58
CA VAL A 188 4.15 24.64 11.39
C VAL A 188 3.62 25.79 10.53
N GLU A 189 2.77 25.48 9.55
CA GLU A 189 2.18 26.45 8.63
C GLU A 189 1.26 27.46 9.34
N LYS A 190 0.60 27.03 10.43
CA LYS A 190 -0.27 27.90 11.24
C LYS A 190 0.52 28.91 12.10
N LEU A 191 1.75 28.59 12.49
CA LEU A 191 2.63 29.49 13.26
C LEU A 191 3.29 30.56 12.37
N LEU A 192 3.46 30.29 11.08
CA LEU A 192 4.10 31.22 10.13
C LEU A 192 3.12 32.25 9.53
N LEU A 193 1.81 32.00 9.63
CA LEU A 193 0.78 32.89 9.10
C LEU A 193 0.36 34.01 10.07
N GLU A 194 0.66 33.89 11.37
CA GLU A 194 0.31 34.92 12.36
C GLU A 194 1.29 36.11 12.36
N ASP A 195 2.57 35.90 12.00
CA ASP A 195 3.59 36.97 11.91
C ASP A 195 3.40 37.89 10.68
N ALA A 196 2.74 37.41 9.62
CA ALA A 196 2.60 38.14 8.35
C ALA A 196 1.55 39.27 8.38
N THR A 197 0.80 39.43 9.48
CA THR A 197 -0.29 40.42 9.58
C THR A 197 0.12 41.74 10.26
N LEU A 198 1.34 41.83 10.82
CA LEU A 198 1.77 43.00 11.61
C LEU A 198 2.61 44.05 10.86
N THR A 199 3.01 43.82 9.62
CA THR A 199 3.87 44.78 8.89
C THR A 199 3.39 45.04 7.46
N GLY A 200 2.76 46.20 7.23
CA GLY A 200 2.67 46.76 5.88
C GLY A 200 1.50 47.70 5.55
N ARG A 201 1.37 48.84 6.23
CA ARG A 201 0.61 50.02 5.73
C ARG A 201 1.50 50.89 4.84
N GLN A 202 0.97 51.29 3.66
CA GLN A 202 1.23 52.53 2.87
C GLN A 202 2.69 52.77 2.36
N GLN A 203 3.01 53.35 1.18
CA GLN A 203 2.32 54.23 0.23
C GLN A 203 3.14 54.40 -1.10
N ASN A 204 2.56 55.08 -2.10
CA ASN A 204 3.01 55.34 -3.48
C ASN A 204 4.06 56.46 -3.68
N SER A 205 4.85 56.35 -4.77
CA SER A 205 4.97 57.29 -5.92
C SER A 205 6.38 57.72 -6.41
N SER A 206 6.53 57.60 -7.74
CA SER A 206 7.32 58.35 -8.75
C SER A 206 8.85 58.39 -8.82
N ARG A 207 9.31 58.13 -10.06
CA ARG A 207 10.68 58.02 -10.57
C ARG A 207 11.40 59.36 -10.75
N ARG A 208 12.70 59.39 -10.43
CA ARG A 208 13.78 60.00 -11.27
C ARG A 208 15.13 59.36 -10.92
N MET A 209 15.87 58.99 -11.95
CA MET A 209 17.14 58.26 -11.88
C MET A 209 18.29 59.25 -12.13
N PHE A 210 19.17 59.41 -11.13
CA PHE A 210 20.54 59.92 -11.28
C PHE A 210 21.46 59.05 -10.43
N MET A 211 22.57 58.63 -11.03
CA MET A 211 23.48 57.60 -10.56
C MET A 211 24.45 58.14 -9.51
N LEU A 212 24.32 57.62 -8.29
CA LEU A 212 25.37 57.36 -7.29
C LEU A 212 24.72 56.40 -6.28
N GLY A 213 25.15 55.14 -6.28
CA GLY A 213 24.66 54.09 -5.37
C GLY A 213 23.57 53.17 -5.95
N ASN A 214 23.73 51.87 -5.64
CA ASN A 214 22.80 50.75 -5.81
C ASN A 214 22.86 49.94 -7.12
N LYS A 215 23.62 48.84 -7.09
CA LYS A 215 22.99 47.51 -7.00
C LYS A 215 23.74 46.66 -5.98
N CYS A 216 22.99 46.21 -4.98
CA CYS A 216 23.43 45.30 -3.94
C CYS A 216 23.82 43.97 -4.62
N LEU A 217 25.12 43.74 -4.79
CA LEU A 217 25.67 42.41 -5.07
C LEU A 217 25.62 41.61 -3.77
N LEU A 218 24.44 41.12 -3.39
CA LEU A 218 24.42 39.90 -2.59
C LEU A 218 24.91 38.79 -3.52
N HIS A 219 26.17 38.41 -3.33
CA HIS A 219 26.70 37.19 -3.90
C HIS A 219 25.77 36.04 -3.52
N SER A 220 25.23 35.44 -4.57
CA SER A 220 24.68 34.09 -4.65
C SER A 220 25.12 33.16 -3.52
N PHE A 221 24.23 32.92 -2.57
CA PHE A 221 23.94 31.55 -2.21
C PHE A 221 22.66 31.17 -2.94
N ARG A 222 22.81 30.36 -4.00
CA ARG A 222 21.73 29.47 -4.42
C ARG A 222 21.42 28.57 -3.23
N ALA A 223 20.58 29.04 -2.32
CA ALA A 223 19.81 28.13 -1.51
C ALA A 223 18.88 27.43 -2.50
N VAL A 224 19.29 26.22 -2.87
CA VAL A 224 18.42 25.24 -3.49
C VAL A 224 17.21 25.16 -2.58
N ILE A 225 16.15 25.88 -2.94
CA ILE A 225 14.81 25.47 -2.54
C ILE A 225 14.68 24.14 -3.27
N PRO A 226 14.67 22.99 -2.58
CA PRO A 226 14.12 21.84 -3.25
C PRO A 226 12.66 22.22 -3.46
N LEU A 227 12.31 22.58 -4.69
CA LEU A 227 10.99 22.25 -5.20
C LEU A 227 10.88 20.74 -4.98
N PHE A 228 10.35 20.33 -3.83
CA PHE A 228 9.83 18.98 -3.72
C PHE A 228 8.56 18.98 -4.55
N ALA A 229 8.78 18.75 -5.85
CA ALA A 229 7.81 18.10 -6.71
C ALA A 229 7.21 16.93 -5.93
N SER A 230 5.89 16.74 -6.04
CA SER A 230 5.24 15.46 -5.76
C SER A 230 6.23 14.35 -6.13
N THR A 231 6.60 13.46 -5.21
CA THR A 231 7.50 12.36 -5.55
C THR A 231 6.72 11.38 -6.41
N GLN A 232 6.48 11.76 -7.65
CA GLN A 232 5.70 11.04 -8.63
C GLN A 232 6.49 9.78 -8.95
N LYS A 233 6.08 8.66 -8.35
CA LYS A 233 6.69 7.36 -8.63
C LYS A 233 6.04 6.82 -9.91
N PHE A 234 6.86 6.51 -10.90
CA PHE A 234 6.42 5.95 -12.18
C PHE A 234 6.00 4.48 -12.04
N VAL A 235 5.22 3.99 -12.99
CA VAL A 235 5.08 2.56 -13.25
C VAL A 235 6.39 2.07 -13.83
N THR A 236 6.90 0.97 -13.29
CA THR A 236 8.20 0.42 -13.68
C THR A 236 8.08 -1.02 -14.13
N CYS A 237 9.01 -1.44 -14.97
CA CYS A 237 9.06 -2.80 -15.46
C CYS A 237 9.21 -3.82 -14.33
N GLY A 238 8.46 -4.92 -14.40
CA GLY A 238 8.40 -5.94 -13.36
C GLY A 238 7.52 -5.58 -12.16
N SER A 239 6.86 -4.41 -12.18
CA SER A 239 5.83 -4.08 -11.19
C SER A 239 4.61 -4.96 -11.38
N VAL A 240 3.93 -5.29 -10.28
CA VAL A 240 2.63 -5.95 -10.27
C VAL A 240 1.58 -4.93 -9.87
N LEU A 241 0.55 -4.72 -10.70
CA LEU A 241 -0.45 -3.67 -10.49
C LEU A 241 -1.86 -4.14 -10.82
N LYS A 242 -2.85 -3.40 -10.33
CA LYS A 242 -4.25 -3.44 -10.74
C LYS A 242 -4.53 -2.23 -11.61
N LEU A 243 -5.30 -2.44 -12.68
CA LEU A 243 -5.79 -1.38 -13.55
C LEU A 243 -7.25 -1.12 -13.23
N LEU A 244 -7.56 0.08 -12.75
CA LEU A 244 -8.92 0.55 -12.49
C LEU A 244 -9.42 1.33 -13.70
N ASN A 245 -10.54 0.91 -14.27
CA ASN A 245 -11.24 1.72 -15.26
C ASN A 245 -11.91 2.90 -14.54
N THR A 246 -11.62 4.14 -14.97
CA THR A 246 -12.06 5.33 -14.22
C THR A 246 -13.55 5.64 -14.42
N ASP A 247 -14.13 5.19 -15.53
CA ASP A 247 -15.53 5.47 -15.88
C ASP A 247 -16.49 4.52 -15.16
N TYR A 248 -16.18 3.21 -15.18
CA TYR A 248 -17.02 2.17 -14.58
C TYR A 248 -16.58 1.72 -13.19
N ARG A 249 -15.42 2.18 -12.70
CA ARG A 249 -14.85 1.84 -11.38
C ARG A 249 -14.66 0.35 -11.15
N VAL A 250 -14.39 -0.39 -12.22
CA VAL A 250 -14.07 -1.83 -12.20
C VAL A 250 -12.58 -2.05 -12.46
N ARG A 251 -12.03 -3.11 -11.87
CA ARG A 251 -10.64 -3.53 -12.05
C ARG A 251 -10.54 -4.57 -13.15
N LEU A 252 -9.50 -4.45 -13.97
CA LEU A 252 -9.16 -5.46 -14.97
C LEU A 252 -8.86 -6.78 -14.27
N HIS A 253 -9.54 -7.84 -14.69
CA HIS A 253 -9.58 -9.12 -14.01
C HIS A 253 -9.59 -10.28 -15.00
N SER A 254 -9.06 -11.43 -14.60
CA SER A 254 -9.14 -12.68 -15.36
C SER A 254 -9.15 -13.88 -14.43
N HIS A 255 -9.53 -15.07 -14.91
CA HIS A 255 -9.72 -16.26 -14.09
C HIS A 255 -9.81 -17.48 -15.00
N ASP A 256 -9.85 -18.70 -14.44
CA ASP A 256 -9.89 -19.94 -15.22
C ASP A 256 -11.29 -20.29 -15.78
N VAL A 257 -11.93 -19.33 -16.46
CA VAL A 257 -13.14 -19.53 -17.28
C VAL A 257 -12.81 -19.05 -18.68
N LYS A 258 -13.32 -19.77 -19.67
CA LYS A 258 -13.10 -19.48 -21.09
C LYS A 258 -14.37 -18.90 -21.71
N TYR A 259 -14.20 -18.10 -22.76
CA TYR A 259 -15.34 -17.69 -23.56
C TYR A 259 -15.98 -18.90 -24.25
N GLY A 260 -17.32 -18.91 -24.31
CA GLY A 260 -18.08 -19.91 -25.07
C GLY A 260 -18.27 -19.54 -26.54
N THR A 261 -17.88 -18.32 -26.93
CA THR A 261 -17.94 -17.76 -28.28
C THR A 261 -16.59 -17.10 -28.61
N GLY A 262 -16.48 -16.52 -29.80
CA GLY A 262 -15.25 -15.83 -30.21
C GLY A 262 -14.08 -16.81 -30.33
N SER A 263 -12.96 -16.52 -29.69
CA SER A 263 -11.76 -17.34 -29.79
C SER A 263 -11.78 -18.60 -28.90
N GLY A 264 -12.69 -18.66 -27.93
CA GLY A 264 -12.69 -19.72 -26.90
C GLY A 264 -11.52 -19.64 -25.90
N GLN A 265 -10.76 -18.54 -25.90
CA GLN A 265 -9.66 -18.32 -24.96
C GLN A 265 -10.17 -17.94 -23.55
N GLN A 266 -9.23 -17.82 -22.60
CA GLN A 266 -9.55 -17.43 -21.22
C GLN A 266 -10.14 -16.02 -21.18
N SER A 267 -11.22 -15.84 -20.43
CA SER A 267 -11.95 -14.59 -20.40
C SER A 267 -11.25 -13.51 -19.58
N VAL A 268 -11.37 -12.27 -20.05
CA VAL A 268 -10.98 -11.05 -19.33
C VAL A 268 -12.24 -10.23 -19.03
N THR A 269 -12.34 -9.73 -17.80
CA THR A 269 -13.54 -9.04 -17.31
C THR A 269 -13.17 -7.84 -16.42
N GLY A 270 -14.16 -7.02 -16.09
CA GLY A 270 -14.09 -5.98 -15.08
C GLY A 270 -14.79 -6.41 -13.81
N THR A 271 -14.13 -6.31 -12.65
CA THR A 271 -14.73 -6.63 -11.34
C THR A 271 -14.75 -5.41 -10.42
N GLU A 272 -15.81 -5.21 -9.66
CA GLU A 272 -15.88 -4.18 -8.61
C GLU A 272 -15.09 -4.59 -7.35
N ILE A 273 -14.74 -5.89 -7.24
CA ILE A 273 -14.04 -6.44 -6.08
C ILE A 273 -12.64 -5.84 -6.00
N GLN A 274 -12.41 -5.04 -4.96
CA GLN A 274 -11.13 -4.38 -4.75
C GLN A 274 -10.01 -5.35 -4.36
N GLU A 275 -10.29 -6.26 -3.43
CA GLU A 275 -9.29 -7.19 -2.85
C GLU A 275 -9.28 -8.55 -3.53
N ASP A 276 -9.21 -8.54 -4.86
CA ASP A 276 -9.10 -9.75 -5.65
C ASP A 276 -7.66 -10.01 -6.11
N ILE A 277 -7.19 -11.24 -5.92
CA ILE A 277 -5.87 -11.68 -6.40
C ILE A 277 -5.83 -11.80 -7.92
N ASN A 278 -6.98 -12.11 -8.54
CA ASN A 278 -7.17 -12.27 -9.98
C ASN A 278 -7.26 -10.94 -10.75
N SER A 279 -6.99 -9.83 -10.05
CA SER A 279 -6.88 -8.50 -10.66
C SER A 279 -5.42 -8.01 -10.74
N HIS A 280 -4.44 -8.85 -10.39
CA HIS A 280 -3.02 -8.50 -10.46
C HIS A 280 -2.41 -8.80 -11.82
N TRP A 281 -1.72 -7.81 -12.38
CA TRP A 281 -1.05 -7.88 -13.67
C TRP A 281 0.42 -7.48 -13.53
N LEU A 282 1.32 -8.35 -13.98
CA LEU A 282 2.76 -8.10 -14.04
C LEU A 282 3.10 -7.34 -15.33
N VAL A 283 3.79 -6.22 -15.19
CA VAL A 283 4.27 -5.41 -16.33
C VAL A 283 5.56 -6.00 -16.89
N LYS A 284 5.54 -6.39 -18.17
CA LYS A 284 6.69 -6.93 -18.91
C LYS A 284 6.99 -6.08 -20.15
N GLY A 285 8.18 -6.25 -20.71
CA GLY A 285 8.49 -5.72 -22.04
C GLY A 285 7.65 -6.39 -23.13
N GLY A 286 7.52 -5.69 -24.27
CA GLY A 286 6.94 -6.25 -25.49
C GLY A 286 7.55 -7.61 -25.90
N THR A 287 6.86 -8.36 -26.75
CA THR A 287 7.28 -9.69 -27.22
C THR A 287 8.71 -9.64 -27.77
N GLY A 288 9.57 -10.55 -27.30
CA GLY A 288 10.99 -10.62 -27.68
C GLY A 288 11.88 -9.48 -27.15
N LYS A 289 11.33 -8.54 -26.36
CA LYS A 289 12.10 -7.42 -25.78
C LYS A 289 12.36 -7.66 -24.30
N THR A 290 13.62 -7.47 -23.89
CA THR A 290 13.99 -7.38 -22.48
C THR A 290 13.60 -6.00 -21.94
N CYS A 291 13.17 -5.97 -20.69
CA CYS A 291 12.74 -4.77 -20.01
C CYS A 291 13.32 -4.81 -18.61
N GLU A 292 14.18 -3.85 -18.30
CA GLU A 292 14.99 -3.88 -17.09
C GLU A 292 14.12 -3.63 -15.87
N ARG A 293 14.19 -4.56 -14.91
CA ARG A 293 13.38 -4.51 -13.69
C ARG A 293 13.61 -3.18 -12.96
N GLY A 294 12.53 -2.47 -12.64
CA GLY A 294 12.58 -1.14 -12.03
C GLY A 294 12.68 0.02 -13.02
N GLN A 295 12.96 -0.21 -14.31
CA GLN A 295 13.00 0.88 -15.29
C GLN A 295 11.61 1.53 -15.46
N PRO A 296 11.48 2.87 -15.40
CA PRO A 296 10.22 3.56 -15.70
C PRO A 296 9.70 3.26 -17.11
N ILE A 297 8.41 2.97 -17.21
CA ILE A 297 7.73 2.74 -18.48
C ILE A 297 7.47 4.09 -19.16
N LYS A 298 8.11 4.32 -20.31
CA LYS A 298 7.93 5.56 -21.09
C LYS A 298 6.57 5.59 -21.77
N CYS A 299 5.98 6.78 -21.90
CA CYS A 299 4.79 6.94 -22.75
C CYS A 299 5.16 6.62 -24.20
N GLY A 300 4.27 5.91 -24.91
CA GLY A 300 4.49 5.37 -26.25
C GLY A 300 5.29 4.06 -26.30
N SER A 301 5.77 3.54 -25.17
CA SER A 301 6.45 2.23 -25.15
C SER A 301 5.47 1.07 -25.27
N VAL A 302 5.97 -0.05 -25.80
CA VAL A 302 5.22 -1.30 -25.95
C VAL A 302 5.52 -2.22 -24.77
N ILE A 303 4.47 -2.65 -24.09
CA ILE A 303 4.52 -3.54 -22.93
C ILE A 303 3.65 -4.79 -23.17
N ARG A 304 3.80 -5.75 -22.27
CA ARG A 304 2.84 -6.84 -22.05
C ARG A 304 2.36 -6.83 -20.61
N LEU A 305 1.14 -7.29 -20.39
CA LEU A 305 0.56 -7.47 -19.07
C LEU A 305 0.29 -8.95 -18.86
N GLU A 306 1.02 -9.58 -17.95
CA GLU A 306 0.82 -10.99 -17.60
C GLU A 306 -0.10 -11.09 -16.37
N HIS A 307 -1.21 -11.81 -16.51
CA HIS A 307 -2.09 -12.12 -15.40
C HIS A 307 -1.35 -13.00 -14.39
N VAL A 308 -1.21 -12.53 -13.15
CA VAL A 308 -0.30 -13.14 -12.17
C VAL A 308 -0.71 -14.57 -11.80
N GLU A 309 -2.00 -14.84 -11.66
CA GLU A 309 -2.48 -16.15 -11.22
C GLU A 309 -2.37 -17.21 -12.33
N THR A 310 -2.83 -16.90 -13.54
CA THR A 310 -2.90 -17.87 -14.64
C THR A 310 -1.66 -17.87 -15.53
N LYS A 311 -0.74 -16.91 -15.36
CA LYS A 311 0.47 -16.72 -16.16
C LYS A 311 0.19 -16.53 -17.67
N LYS A 312 -1.01 -16.07 -18.01
CA LYS A 312 -1.42 -15.73 -19.39
C LYS A 312 -1.28 -14.24 -19.63
N ASN A 313 -1.02 -13.84 -20.87
CA ASN A 313 -0.91 -12.44 -21.25
C ASN A 313 -2.26 -11.85 -21.62
N LEU A 314 -2.48 -10.58 -21.28
CA LEU A 314 -3.57 -9.79 -21.84
C LEU A 314 -3.40 -9.71 -23.35
N HIS A 315 -4.41 -10.18 -24.08
CA HIS A 315 -4.33 -10.46 -25.50
C HIS A 315 -5.52 -9.88 -26.26
N SER A 316 -5.31 -9.57 -27.54
CA SER A 316 -6.40 -9.25 -28.46
C SER A 316 -6.09 -9.65 -29.90
N HIS A 317 -7.15 -9.74 -30.70
CA HIS A 317 -7.14 -10.31 -32.05
C HIS A 317 -8.46 -10.01 -32.77
N ASN A 318 -8.61 -10.49 -34.01
CA ASN A 318 -9.79 -10.23 -34.83
C ASN A 318 -10.96 -11.20 -34.55
N PHE A 319 -11.37 -11.28 -33.28
CA PHE A 319 -12.60 -11.97 -32.84
C PHE A 319 -13.58 -10.98 -32.23
N GLN A 320 -14.87 -11.32 -32.31
CA GLN A 320 -15.94 -10.54 -31.72
C GLN A 320 -16.10 -10.86 -30.23
N SER A 321 -16.31 -9.82 -29.42
CA SER A 321 -16.52 -9.94 -27.98
C SER A 321 -17.88 -10.58 -27.67
N PRO A 322 -18.01 -11.34 -26.56
CA PRO A 322 -19.15 -12.22 -26.36
C PRO A 322 -20.50 -11.52 -26.18
N LEU A 323 -20.54 -10.33 -25.57
CA LEU A 323 -21.80 -9.65 -25.23
C LEU A 323 -22.11 -8.49 -26.16
N SER A 324 -21.10 -7.70 -26.55
CA SER A 324 -21.32 -6.47 -27.34
C SER A 324 -20.90 -6.57 -28.80
N GLY A 325 -20.18 -7.63 -29.21
CA GLY A 325 -19.70 -7.80 -30.59
C GLY A 325 -18.59 -6.82 -30.99
N ASN A 326 -17.96 -6.15 -30.04
CA ASN A 326 -16.77 -5.33 -30.26
C ASN A 326 -15.53 -6.24 -30.43
N GLN A 327 -14.31 -5.70 -30.39
CA GLN A 327 -13.13 -6.57 -30.42
C GLN A 327 -12.97 -7.33 -29.09
N GLU A 328 -12.74 -8.63 -29.17
CA GLU A 328 -12.48 -9.50 -28.02
C GLU A 328 -11.14 -9.18 -27.34
N ILE A 329 -11.16 -9.10 -26.02
CA ILE A 329 -9.98 -9.05 -25.16
C ILE A 329 -9.95 -10.33 -24.34
N SER A 330 -8.83 -11.04 -24.34
CA SER A 330 -8.70 -12.37 -23.74
C SER A 330 -7.37 -12.51 -22.97
N CYS A 331 -7.21 -13.64 -22.30
CA CYS A 331 -5.94 -14.10 -21.75
C CYS A 331 -5.40 -15.25 -22.62
N TYR A 332 -4.20 -15.08 -23.18
CA TYR A 332 -3.57 -16.02 -24.11
C TYR A 332 -2.14 -16.39 -23.68
N GLY A 333 -1.59 -17.46 -24.28
CA GLY A 333 -0.25 -17.94 -23.99
C GLY A 333 -0.16 -18.72 -22.67
N ASP A 334 1.05 -19.12 -22.30
CA ASP A 334 1.35 -19.86 -21.08
C ASP A 334 2.70 -19.44 -20.50
N SER A 335 2.80 -19.36 -19.17
CA SER A 335 4.03 -18.92 -18.47
C SER A 335 4.59 -17.57 -18.95
N GLY A 336 3.70 -16.70 -19.44
CA GLY A 336 4.07 -15.39 -19.99
C GLY A 336 4.75 -15.44 -21.36
N GLU A 337 4.78 -16.58 -22.03
CA GLU A 337 5.11 -16.73 -23.46
C GLU A 337 3.83 -16.58 -24.30
N GLY A 338 3.92 -15.85 -25.41
CA GLY A 338 2.81 -15.60 -26.33
C GLY A 338 3.32 -14.93 -27.60
N ASP A 339 2.48 -14.19 -28.32
CA ASP A 339 2.77 -13.70 -29.67
C ASP A 339 2.67 -12.16 -29.78
N SER A 340 2.46 -11.63 -31.00
CA SER A 340 2.35 -10.19 -31.22
C SER A 340 1.06 -9.59 -30.64
N GLY A 341 0.00 -10.39 -30.49
CA GLY A 341 -1.31 -9.97 -29.95
C GLY A 341 -1.30 -9.70 -28.45
N ASP A 342 -0.16 -9.91 -27.79
CA ASP A 342 0.03 -9.55 -26.37
C ASP A 342 0.54 -8.11 -26.19
N ASN A 343 0.87 -7.41 -27.27
CA ASN A 343 1.57 -6.13 -27.22
C ASN A 343 0.61 -4.94 -27.11
N TRP A 344 0.85 -4.11 -26.09
CA TRP A 344 0.06 -2.91 -25.81
C TRP A 344 0.95 -1.68 -25.76
N THR A 345 0.60 -0.66 -26.53
CA THR A 345 1.22 0.67 -26.45
C THR A 345 0.64 1.44 -25.27
N VAL A 346 1.51 1.92 -24.38
CA VAL A 346 1.12 2.76 -23.25
C VAL A 346 0.89 4.19 -23.74
N VAL A 347 -0.34 4.67 -23.69
CA VAL A 347 -0.70 6.04 -24.07
C VAL A 347 -0.96 6.84 -22.80
N CYS A 348 -0.02 7.70 -22.43
CA CYS A 348 -0.06 8.52 -21.22
C CYS A 348 0.45 9.95 -21.48
N SER A 349 0.17 10.84 -20.54
CA SER A 349 0.66 12.22 -20.55
C SER A 349 2.08 12.32 -20.02
N GLY A 350 2.90 13.17 -20.66
CA GLY A 350 4.30 13.40 -20.26
C GLY A 350 5.26 12.32 -20.79
N ASP A 351 6.43 12.22 -20.15
CA ASP A 351 7.52 11.36 -20.66
C ASP A 351 7.41 9.89 -20.22
N SER A 352 6.74 9.62 -19.10
CA SER A 352 6.66 8.29 -18.49
C SER A 352 5.36 8.09 -17.75
N TRP A 353 4.89 6.85 -17.72
CA TRP A 353 3.63 6.45 -17.12
C TRP A 353 3.68 6.66 -15.60
N ARG A 354 2.99 7.70 -15.14
CA ARG A 354 2.84 8.02 -13.72
C ARG A 354 1.68 7.22 -13.14
N ARG A 355 1.83 6.76 -11.90
CA ARG A 355 0.85 5.86 -11.27
C ARG A 355 -0.54 6.49 -11.10
N ASP A 356 -0.57 7.75 -10.67
CA ASP A 356 -1.81 8.45 -10.37
C ASP A 356 -2.44 9.10 -11.62
N ASP A 357 -1.79 9.00 -12.77
CA ASP A 357 -2.28 9.60 -14.01
C ASP A 357 -3.15 8.61 -14.79
N SER A 358 -4.09 9.16 -15.55
CA SER A 358 -4.86 8.39 -16.50
C SER A 358 -3.97 7.84 -17.62
N VAL A 359 -4.22 6.60 -18.02
CA VAL A 359 -3.53 5.89 -19.08
C VAL A 359 -4.55 5.20 -19.98
N MET A 360 -4.23 5.09 -21.26
CA MET A 360 -4.92 4.21 -22.19
C MET A 360 -3.94 3.14 -22.69
N LEU A 361 -4.44 1.94 -22.94
CA LEU A 361 -3.67 0.84 -23.50
C LEU A 361 -4.18 0.56 -24.90
N LYS A 362 -3.33 0.77 -25.91
CA LYS A 362 -3.68 0.57 -27.31
C LYS A 362 -3.03 -0.71 -27.83
N HIS A 363 -3.84 -1.69 -28.22
CA HIS A 363 -3.37 -2.93 -28.80
C HIS A 363 -2.58 -2.66 -30.08
N VAL A 364 -1.37 -3.23 -30.20
CA VAL A 364 -0.45 -2.89 -31.28
C VAL A 364 -0.94 -3.41 -32.63
N ASP A 365 -1.45 -4.64 -32.69
CA ASP A 365 -1.78 -5.24 -33.99
C ASP A 365 -3.09 -4.70 -34.57
N THR A 366 -4.08 -4.43 -33.71
CA THR A 366 -5.44 -4.05 -34.13
C THR A 366 -5.73 -2.56 -33.97
N GLN A 367 -4.83 -1.83 -33.29
CA GLN A 367 -4.97 -0.40 -32.98
C GLN A 367 -6.18 -0.05 -32.09
N MET A 368 -6.76 -1.04 -31.41
CA MET A 368 -7.91 -0.87 -30.52
C MET A 368 -7.48 -0.49 -29.10
N TYR A 369 -8.25 0.35 -28.43
CA TYR A 369 -8.07 0.71 -27.03
C TYR A 369 -8.80 -0.25 -26.11
N LEU A 370 -8.12 -0.69 -25.05
CA LEU A 370 -8.71 -1.48 -23.96
C LEU A 370 -9.81 -0.67 -23.27
N ALA A 371 -11.02 -1.22 -23.19
CA ALA A 371 -12.19 -0.52 -22.68
C ALA A 371 -13.17 -1.43 -21.93
N ILE A 372 -14.17 -0.82 -21.30
CA ILE A 372 -15.32 -1.52 -20.68
C ILE A 372 -16.57 -1.29 -21.54
N SER A 373 -17.31 -2.35 -21.88
CA SER A 373 -18.51 -2.22 -22.72
C SER A 373 -19.76 -1.72 -21.97
N GLY A 374 -19.75 -1.82 -20.63
CA GLY A 374 -20.89 -1.57 -19.77
C GLY A 374 -21.91 -2.71 -19.71
N ARG A 375 -21.70 -3.81 -20.45
CA ARG A 375 -22.49 -5.04 -20.33
C ARG A 375 -21.90 -5.95 -19.25
N THR A 376 -22.74 -6.71 -18.57
CA THR A 376 -22.34 -7.64 -17.52
C THR A 376 -22.66 -9.08 -17.89
N PHE A 377 -21.80 -9.99 -17.46
CA PHE A 377 -22.00 -11.43 -17.61
C PHE A 377 -22.98 -11.96 -16.56
N GLY A 378 -23.68 -13.04 -16.93
CA GLY A 378 -24.45 -13.89 -16.02
C GLY A 378 -23.60 -15.02 -15.45
N ARG A 379 -24.22 -16.17 -15.18
CA ARG A 379 -23.52 -17.36 -14.66
C ARG A 379 -22.43 -17.85 -15.65
N PRO A 380 -21.27 -18.33 -15.16
CA PRO A 380 -20.88 -18.48 -13.75
C PRO A 380 -20.30 -17.20 -13.11
N ILE A 381 -19.99 -16.17 -13.91
CA ILE A 381 -19.27 -14.94 -13.50
C ILE A 381 -20.21 -13.73 -13.35
N ASN A 382 -21.29 -13.93 -12.59
CA ASN A 382 -22.39 -12.98 -12.48
C ASN A 382 -21.91 -11.59 -12.06
N GLY A 383 -22.34 -10.56 -12.81
CA GLY A 383 -22.08 -9.16 -12.48
C GLY A 383 -20.72 -8.64 -12.94
N GLN A 384 -19.81 -9.50 -13.40
CA GLN A 384 -18.55 -9.03 -13.98
C GLN A 384 -18.80 -8.34 -15.32
N MET A 385 -18.14 -7.21 -15.57
CA MET A 385 -18.31 -6.42 -16.79
C MET A 385 -17.47 -6.97 -17.94
N GLU A 386 -17.98 -6.83 -19.17
CA GLU A 386 -17.26 -7.22 -20.37
C GLU A 386 -16.18 -6.16 -20.72
N VAL A 387 -14.95 -6.66 -20.88
CA VAL A 387 -13.79 -5.90 -21.36
C VAL A 387 -13.68 -6.10 -22.87
N ILE A 388 -13.46 -5.01 -23.60
CA ILE A 388 -13.50 -4.98 -25.07
C ILE A 388 -12.40 -4.08 -25.66
N GLY A 389 -12.13 -4.22 -26.95
CA GLY A 389 -11.35 -3.26 -27.74
C GLY A 389 -12.24 -2.27 -28.49
N LEU A 390 -11.94 -0.97 -28.42
CA LEU A 390 -12.64 0.11 -29.14
C LEU A 390 -11.70 0.89 -30.07
N HIS A 391 -12.19 1.33 -31.23
CA HIS A 391 -11.40 2.17 -32.16
C HIS A 391 -11.21 3.60 -31.66
N SER A 392 -12.17 4.10 -30.87
CA SER A 392 -12.14 5.49 -30.38
C SER A 392 -11.30 5.61 -29.12
N SER A 393 -10.56 6.72 -28.99
CA SER A 393 -9.91 7.13 -27.75
C SER A 393 -10.86 7.91 -26.82
N SER A 394 -12.15 7.99 -27.16
CA SER A 394 -13.20 8.57 -26.32
C SER A 394 -14.03 7.46 -25.66
N GLY A 395 -14.59 7.77 -24.48
CA GLY A 395 -15.41 6.82 -23.71
C GLY A 395 -14.58 6.04 -22.69
N SER A 396 -14.97 4.78 -22.48
CA SER A 396 -14.57 3.91 -21.38
C SER A 396 -13.17 3.32 -21.46
N VAL A 397 -12.25 4.03 -22.13
CA VAL A 397 -10.88 3.61 -22.44
C VAL A 397 -9.86 4.07 -21.39
N HIS A 398 -10.29 4.88 -20.41
CA HIS A 398 -9.41 5.48 -19.43
C HIS A 398 -9.22 4.55 -18.24
N TRP A 399 -7.96 4.24 -17.97
CA TRP A 399 -7.53 3.43 -16.83
C TRP A 399 -6.62 4.26 -15.94
N GLN A 400 -6.47 3.80 -14.71
CA GLN A 400 -5.53 4.36 -13.74
C GLN A 400 -4.91 3.19 -12.99
N THR A 401 -3.64 3.29 -12.63
CA THR A 401 -3.09 2.29 -11.70
C THR A 401 -3.66 2.55 -10.31
N ALA A 402 -4.13 1.51 -9.65
CA ALA A 402 -4.70 1.61 -8.32
C ALA A 402 -3.81 0.89 -7.31
N GLU A 403 -4.16 -0.33 -6.95
CA GLU A 403 -3.37 -1.15 -6.04
C GLU A 403 -2.19 -1.82 -6.79
N GLY A 404 -1.04 -1.99 -6.13
CA GLY A 404 0.09 -2.67 -6.77
C GLY A 404 1.38 -2.69 -5.95
N VAL A 405 2.22 -3.68 -6.22
CA VAL A 405 3.62 -3.76 -5.77
C VAL A 405 4.49 -3.20 -6.89
N PHE A 406 4.91 -1.95 -6.72
CA PHE A 406 5.74 -1.26 -7.70
C PHE A 406 7.20 -1.31 -7.32
N LEU A 407 8.05 -1.60 -8.29
CA LEU A 407 9.49 -1.62 -8.09
C LEU A 407 10.02 -0.19 -8.18
N HIS A 408 10.97 0.17 -7.30
CA HIS A 408 11.61 1.48 -7.37
C HIS A 408 12.48 1.58 -8.61
N ALA A 409 12.50 2.77 -9.20
CA ALA A 409 13.44 3.07 -10.27
C ALA A 409 14.86 2.92 -9.75
N VAL A 410 15.67 2.15 -10.47
CA VAL A 410 17.11 2.09 -10.19
C VAL A 410 17.64 3.49 -10.51
N ASP A 411 18.15 4.20 -9.50
CA ASP A 411 18.79 5.50 -9.70
C ASP A 411 20.04 5.33 -10.58
N LEU A 412 19.87 5.45 -11.90
CA LEU A 412 20.96 5.41 -12.88
C LEU A 412 21.95 6.58 -12.70
N ALA A 413 21.63 7.56 -11.86
CA ALA A 413 22.52 8.66 -11.50
C ALA A 413 23.65 8.26 -10.53
N ALA A 414 23.52 7.15 -9.78
CA ALA A 414 24.52 6.76 -8.78
C ALA A 414 25.76 6.05 -9.35
N LYS A 415 25.79 5.74 -10.65
CA LYS A 415 26.92 5.02 -11.29
C LYS A 415 28.11 5.90 -11.71
N HIS A 416 28.06 7.22 -11.51
CA HIS A 416 29.14 8.12 -11.93
C HIS A 416 30.05 8.66 -10.81
N MET A 417 29.96 8.17 -9.57
CA MET A 417 30.80 8.65 -8.45
C MET A 417 31.63 7.60 -7.70
N HIS A 418 31.77 6.38 -8.23
CA HIS A 418 32.80 5.45 -7.76
C HIS A 418 33.52 4.78 -8.95
N SER A 419 34.39 5.56 -9.59
CA SER A 419 35.50 5.01 -10.39
C SER A 419 36.76 5.83 -10.12
N VAL A 420 37.30 5.68 -8.91
CA VAL A 420 38.72 5.92 -8.66
C VAL A 420 39.17 4.81 -7.70
N HIS A 421 39.49 3.65 -8.27
CA HIS A 421 40.44 2.76 -7.63
C HIS A 421 41.83 3.29 -8.01
N THR A 422 42.57 3.78 -7.03
CA THR A 422 44.01 4.01 -7.19
C THR A 422 44.68 2.64 -7.07
N GLU A 423 45.26 2.16 -8.16
CA GLU A 423 46.25 1.09 -8.14
C GLU A 423 47.59 1.66 -7.66
N LEU A 424 48.12 1.11 -6.57
CA LEU A 424 49.50 0.61 -6.38
C LEU A 424 49.72 0.21 -4.91
#